data_AF-A0A9E0ANM4-F1
#
_entry.id   AF-A0A9E0ANM4-F1
#
_cell.length_a   1.000
_cell.length_b   1.000
_cell.length_c   1.000
_cell.angle_alpha   90.00
_cell.angle_beta   90.00
_cell.angle_gamma   90.00
#
_symmetry.space_group_name_H-M   'P 1'
#
loop_
_entity.id
_entity.type
_entity.pdbx_description
1 polymer ?
#
loop_
_entity_poly.entity_id
_entity_poly.type
_entity_poly.pdbx_seq_one_letter_code
_entity_poly.pdbx_strand_id
1 'polypeptide(L)'
;ATFAIAIRKELLIPILCGIFLVENLSVVMQVSYFKYTKKKYGEGRRIFRMSPLHHHYQKLGYHEAKIVSRFWIVGIMLAIVTMVTLKLR
;
A
#
# COMPACT_ATOMS: atom_id res chain seq x y z
N ALA A 1 -7.54 4.96 -13.51
CA ALA A 1 -7.18 3.98 -14.57
C ALA A 1 -7.34 4.58 -15.97
N THR A 2 -8.54 5.06 -16.34
CA THR A 2 -8.88 5.64 -17.66
C THR A 2 -7.97 6.79 -18.11
N PHE A 3 -7.69 7.78 -17.25
CA PHE A 3 -6.79 8.91 -17.61
C PHE A 3 -5.35 8.46 -17.90
N ALA A 4 -4.84 7.45 -17.22
CA ALA A 4 -3.45 7.01 -17.40
C ALA A 4 -3.24 6.10 -18.61
N ILE A 5 -4.29 5.35 -18.99
CA ILE A 5 -4.35 4.59 -20.25
C ILE A 5 -4.42 5.57 -21.43
N ALA A 6 -5.22 6.64 -21.32
CA ALA A 6 -5.33 7.68 -22.35
C ALA A 6 -4.01 8.41 -22.64
N ILE A 7 -3.13 8.54 -21.65
CA ILE A 7 -1.83 9.24 -21.78
C ILE A 7 -0.71 8.30 -22.29
N ARG A 8 -1.00 7.00 -22.54
CA ARG A 8 0.02 5.95 -22.84
C ARG A 8 1.19 5.92 -21.85
N LYS A 9 0.95 6.31 -20.59
CA LYS A 9 1.95 6.29 -19.52
C LYS A 9 1.49 5.39 -18.38
N GLU A 10 1.22 4.15 -18.74
CA GLU A 10 0.71 3.08 -17.88
C GLU A 10 1.66 2.75 -16.72
N LEU A 11 2.98 2.89 -16.93
CA LEU A 11 4.01 2.67 -15.92
C LEU A 11 4.03 3.71 -14.78
N LEU A 12 3.31 4.84 -14.90
CA LEU A 12 3.23 5.85 -13.84
C LEU A 12 2.17 5.53 -12.78
N ILE A 13 1.17 4.73 -13.14
CA ILE A 13 0.03 4.40 -12.29
C ILE A 13 0.48 3.72 -10.99
N PRO A 14 1.39 2.71 -11.00
CA PRO A 14 1.80 2.03 -9.79
C PRO A 14 2.59 2.92 -8.84
N ILE A 15 3.35 3.89 -9.36
CA ILE A 15 4.17 4.79 -8.55
C ILE A 15 3.28 5.85 -7.89
N LEU A 16 2.38 6.46 -8.67
CA LEU A 16 1.44 7.46 -8.16
C LEU A 16 0.43 6.86 -7.16
N CYS A 17 0.00 5.62 -7.40
CA CYS A 17 -0.87 4.87 -6.50
C CYS A 17 -0.09 3.98 -5.50
N GLY A 18 1.20 4.24 -5.24
CA GLY A 18 2.06 3.34 -4.46
C GLY A 18 1.51 3.00 -3.07
N ILE A 19 0.85 3.96 -2.41
CA ILE A 19 0.19 3.72 -1.11
C ILE A 19 -0.97 2.73 -1.25
N PHE A 20 -1.81 2.89 -2.27
CA PHE A 20 -2.91 1.96 -2.55
C PHE A 20 -2.39 0.56 -2.89
N LEU A 21 -1.25 0.47 -3.59
CA LEU A 21 -0.61 -0.79 -3.89
C LEU A 21 -0.13 -1.50 -2.61
N VAL A 22 0.56 -0.77 -1.72
CA VAL A 22 1.04 -1.30 -0.44
C VAL A 22 -0.12 -1.74 0.47
N GLU A 23 -1.19 -0.96 0.52
CA GLU A 23 -2.41 -1.29 1.27
C GLU A 23 -3.04 -2.60 0.76
N ASN A 24 -3.21 -2.76 -0.55
CA ASN A 24 -3.72 -4.00 -1.14
C ASN A 24 -2.77 -5.18 -0.91
N LEU A 25 -1.47 -4.96 -1.11
CA LEU A 25 -0.45 -5.98 -0.88
C LEU A 25 -0.45 -6.46 0.57
N SER A 26 -0.67 -5.55 1.54
CA SER A 26 -0.77 -5.90 2.95
C SER A 26 -1.94 -6.84 3.25
N VAL A 27 -3.06 -6.73 2.51
CA VAL A 27 -4.21 -7.63 2.62
C VAL A 27 -3.90 -8.98 1.98
N VAL A 28 -3.35 -8.98 0.78
CA VAL A 28 -3.01 -10.23 0.05
C VAL A 28 -1.99 -11.05 0.84
N MET A 29 -0.93 -10.42 1.36
CA MET A 29 0.07 -11.09 2.19
C MET A 29 -0.54 -11.63 3.48
N GLN A 30 -1.36 -10.83 4.17
CA GLN A 30 -2.00 -11.25 5.42
C GLN A 30 -2.93 -12.45 5.22
N VAL A 31 -3.81 -12.41 4.21
CA VAL A 31 -4.75 -13.50 3.93
C VAL A 31 -4.01 -14.75 3.46
N SER A 32 -3.03 -14.61 2.56
CA SER A 32 -2.23 -15.73 2.05
C SER A 32 -1.45 -16.41 3.18
N TYR A 33 -0.81 -15.63 4.05
CA TYR A 33 -0.05 -16.16 5.18
C TYR A 33 -0.94 -16.81 6.24
N PHE A 34 -2.09 -16.20 6.54
CA PHE A 34 -3.05 -16.78 7.49
C PHE A 34 -3.59 -18.12 6.98
N LYS A 35 -3.93 -18.22 5.69
CA LYS A 35 -4.37 -19.48 5.06
C LYS A 35 -3.26 -20.53 5.05
N TYR A 36 -2.03 -20.14 4.67
CA TYR A 36 -0.88 -21.05 4.64
C TYR A 36 -0.55 -21.61 6.02
N THR A 37 -0.45 -20.76 7.03
CA THR A 37 -0.10 -21.16 8.40
C THR A 37 -1.19 -21.99 9.05
N LYS A 38 -2.47 -21.65 8.83
CA LYS A 38 -3.60 -22.48 9.28
C LYS A 38 -3.57 -23.87 8.66
N LYS A 39 -3.23 -23.99 7.37
CA LYS A 39 -3.12 -25.29 6.68
C LYS A 39 -1.92 -26.11 7.14
N LYS A 40 -0.79 -25.47 7.44
CA LYS A 40 0.47 -26.15 7.79
C LYS A 40 0.60 -26.49 9.28
N TYR A 41 0.13 -25.61 10.16
CA TYR A 41 0.37 -25.69 11.61
C TYR A 41 -0.93 -25.79 12.42
N GLY A 42 -2.11 -25.88 11.78
CA GLY A 42 -3.42 -25.91 12.43
C GLY A 42 -3.89 -24.54 12.97
N GLU A 43 -2.96 -23.64 13.28
CA GLU A 43 -3.24 -22.29 13.77
C GLU A 43 -2.90 -21.22 12.73
N GLY A 44 -3.84 -20.29 12.54
CA GLY A 44 -3.64 -19.15 11.64
C GLY A 44 -2.79 -18.07 12.30
N ARG A 45 -1.58 -17.86 11.79
CA ARG A 45 -0.68 -16.77 12.22
C ARG A 45 -0.89 -15.55 11.33
N ARG A 46 -0.71 -14.37 11.90
CA ARG A 46 -0.87 -13.07 11.22
C ARG A 46 0.47 -12.35 11.14
N ILE A 47 0.77 -11.71 10.01
CA ILE A 47 2.00 -10.91 9.84
C ILE A 47 1.79 -9.52 10.44
N PHE A 48 0.66 -8.90 10.11
CA PHE A 48 0.26 -7.61 10.66
C PHE A 48 -0.76 -7.81 11.79
N ARG A 49 -0.72 -6.93 12.79
CA ARG A 49 -1.75 -6.88 13.86
C ARG A 49 -3.18 -6.77 13.31
N MET A 50 -3.34 -6.05 12.19
CA MET A 50 -4.57 -5.90 11.41
C MET A 50 -4.16 -5.48 10.00
N SER A 51 -4.89 -5.93 8.99
CA SER A 51 -4.75 -5.42 7.61
C SER A 51 -6.07 -4.74 7.23
N PRO A 52 -6.06 -3.64 6.47
CA PRO A 52 -4.90 -3.05 5.77
C PRO A 52 -3.89 -2.30 6.68
N LEU A 53 -2.79 -1.79 6.10
CA LEU A 53 -1.65 -1.22 6.84
C LEU A 53 -2.04 -0.02 7.73
N HIS A 54 -2.98 0.83 7.32
CA HIS A 54 -3.43 1.93 8.17
C HIS A 54 -4.08 1.44 9.49
N HIS A 55 -4.87 0.36 9.46
CA HIS A 55 -5.42 -0.25 10.67
C HIS A 55 -4.35 -0.93 11.53
N HIS A 56 -3.26 -1.42 10.92
CA HIS A 56 -2.10 -1.90 11.66
C HIS A 56 -1.53 -0.80 12.57
N TYR A 57 -1.37 0.42 12.03
CA TYR A 57 -0.88 1.57 12.80
C TYR A 57 -1.89 2.08 13.83
N GLN A 58 -3.19 2.05 13.53
CA GLN A 58 -4.20 2.36 14.55
C GLN A 58 -4.11 1.40 15.75
N LYS A 59 -3.95 0.09 15.50
CA LYS A 59 -3.72 -0.91 16.56
C LYS A 59 -2.38 -0.78 17.29
N LEU A 60 -1.43 -0.01 16.76
CA LEU A 60 -0.19 0.34 17.45
C LEU A 60 -0.36 1.59 18.34
N GLY A 61 -1.54 2.22 18.36
CA GLY A 61 -1.84 3.40 19.17
C GLY A 61 -1.64 4.73 18.45
N TYR A 62 -1.44 4.72 17.12
CA TYR A 62 -1.35 5.96 16.36
C TYR A 62 -2.75 6.56 16.13
N HIS A 63 -2.85 7.87 16.34
CA HIS A 63 -4.07 8.61 16.03
C HIS A 63 -4.31 8.66 14.52
N GLU A 64 -5.55 8.51 14.08
CA GLU A 64 -5.90 8.39 12.66
C GLU A 64 -5.39 9.56 11.82
N ALA A 65 -5.60 10.80 12.29
CA ALA A 65 -5.08 11.99 11.63
C ALA A 65 -3.57 11.94 11.38
N LYS A 66 -2.79 11.43 12.35
CA LYS A 66 -1.33 11.29 12.22
C LYS A 66 -0.94 10.26 11.15
N ILE A 67 -1.71 9.19 11.01
CA ILE A 67 -1.48 8.15 9.98
C ILE A 67 -1.81 8.73 8.61
N VAL A 68 -2.97 9.38 8.47
CA VAL A 68 -3.40 10.02 7.21
C VAL A 68 -2.39 11.06 6.75
N SER A 69 -1.92 11.93 7.64
CA SER A 69 -0.89 12.93 7.29
C SER A 69 0.42 12.30 6.82
N ARG A 70 0.87 11.20 7.46
CA ARG A 70 2.09 10.48 7.03
C ARG A 70 1.92 9.81 5.67
N PHE A 71 0.75 9.22 5.42
CA PHE A 71 0.45 8.63 4.13
C PHE A 71 0.42 9.73 3.05
N TRP A 72 -0.16 10.89 3.33
CA TRP A 72 -0.11 12.03 2.41
C TRP A 72 1.32 12.48 2.08
N ILE A 73 2.20 12.60 3.08
CA ILE A 73 3.61 12.97 2.85
C ILE A 73 4.28 11.97 1.91
N VAL A 74 4.10 10.66 2.15
CA VAL A 74 4.65 9.61 1.27
C VAL A 74 4.04 9.68 -0.13
N GLY A 75 2.74 9.97 -0.24
CA GLY A 75 2.05 10.08 -1.52
C GLY A 75 2.57 11.24 -2.36
N ILE A 76 2.81 12.39 -1.72
CA ILE A 76 3.41 13.57 -2.37
C ILE A 76 4.84 13.26 -2.81
N MET A 77 5.65 12.60 -1.98
CA MET A 77 7.00 12.19 -2.36
C MET A 77 7.00 11.26 -3.58
N LEU A 78 6.11 10.26 -3.61
CA LEU A 78 5.95 9.38 -4.77
C LEU A 78 5.47 10.13 -6.01
N ALA A 79 4.58 11.11 -5.85
CA ALA A 79 4.13 11.97 -6.95
C ALA A 79 5.28 12.82 -7.53
N ILE A 80 6.14 13.38 -6.69
CA ILE A 80 7.33 14.13 -7.12
C ILE A 80 8.29 13.21 -7.89
N VAL A 81 8.58 12.01 -7.37
CA VAL A 81 9.43 11.02 -8.05
C VAL A 81 8.84 10.63 -9.41
N THR A 82 7.52 10.43 -9.47
CA THR A 82 6.79 10.17 -10.72
C THR A 82 7.00 11.31 -11.73
N MET A 83 6.90 12.56 -11.27
CA MET A 83 7.07 13.75 -12.12
C MET A 83 8.52 13.96 -12.58
N VAL A 84 9.52 13.65 -11.75
CA VAL A 84 10.94 13.69 -12.14
C VAL A 84 11.26 12.61 -13.17
N THR A 85 10.80 11.38 -12.93
CA THR A 85 10.97 10.26 -13.88
C THR A 85 10.36 10.57 -15.25
N LEU A 86 9.29 11.36 -15.26
CA LEU A 86 8.63 11.81 -16.49
C LEU A 86 9.40 12.83 -17.31
N LYS A 87 10.18 13.70 -16.65
CA LYS A 87 11.02 14.71 -17.32
C LYS A 87 12.33 14.14 -17.86
N LEU A 88 12.76 12.98 -17.35
CA LEU A 88 13.99 12.30 -17.75
C LEU A 88 13.88 11.53 -19.09
N ARG A 89 12.74 11.64 -19.79
CA ARG A 89 12.47 11.00 -21.08
C ARG A 89 11.92 12.02 -22.06
#